data_AF-A0A7X8XAK7-F1
#
_entry.id   AF-A0A7X8XAK7-F1
#
_cell.length_a   1.000
_cell.length_b   1.000
_cell.length_c   1.000
_cell.angle_alpha   90.00
_cell.angle_beta   90.00
_cell.angle_gamma   90.00
#
_symmetry.space_group_name_H-M   'P 1'
#
loop_
_entity.id
_entity.type
_entity.pdbx_description
1 polymer ?
#
loop_
_entity_poly.entity_id
_entity_poly.type
_entity_poly.pdbx_seq_one_letter_code
_entity_poly.pdbx_strand_id
1 'polypeptide(L)'
;MSMENSKLIVNVFGKEGCAKCTMLNRRLDKLLSEERFASFQKKYHDVMTEAGLVPFCLAQCLNPSRIPAMLISRVFKDGSEEYLPNPDAGCKDEVCKDSKLCQYLGLQTDYSEEGKGIITPEMVESILNQALTL
;
A
#
# COMPACT_ATOMS: atom_id res chain seq x y z
N MET A 1 4.51 -28.13 -7.98
CA MET A 1 3.76 -26.95 -8.50
C MET A 1 4.72 -25.79 -8.46
N SER A 2 5.12 -25.31 -9.63
CA SER A 2 6.16 -24.31 -9.82
C SER A 2 5.70 -22.93 -9.31
N MET A 3 6.43 -22.39 -8.33
CA MET A 3 6.37 -20.97 -7.96
C MET A 3 6.97 -20.13 -9.10
N GLU A 4 6.21 -19.91 -10.17
CA GLU A 4 6.65 -19.00 -11.23
C GLU A 4 6.32 -17.56 -10.83
N ASN A 5 7.29 -16.93 -10.15
CA ASN A 5 7.47 -15.51 -9.85
C ASN A 5 6.30 -14.58 -10.21
N SER A 6 5.26 -14.57 -9.37
CA SER A 6 4.31 -13.45 -9.35
C SER A 6 5.03 -12.20 -8.86
N LYS A 7 4.97 -11.11 -9.62
CA LYS A 7 5.49 -9.81 -9.18
C LYS A 7 4.48 -9.17 -8.25
N LEU A 8 4.97 -8.41 -7.26
CA LEU A 8 4.13 -7.64 -6.36
C LEU A 8 4.17 -6.16 -6.78
N ILE A 9 3.03 -5.47 -6.70
CA ILE A 9 2.95 -4.03 -6.96
C ILE A 9 2.48 -3.32 -5.70
N VAL A 10 3.22 -2.30 -5.29
CA VAL A 10 2.81 -1.33 -4.30
C VAL A 10 2.07 -0.19 -5.02
N ASN A 11 0.74 -0.21 -4.94
CA ASN A 11 -0.13 0.84 -5.47
C ASN A 11 -0.22 1.97 -4.45
N VAL A 12 0.44 3.10 -4.70
CA VAL A 12 0.45 4.28 -3.84
C VAL A 12 -0.55 5.29 -4.36
N PHE A 13 -1.51 5.68 -3.53
CA PHE A 13 -2.50 6.70 -3.84
C PHE A 13 -2.13 7.99 -3.12
N GLY A 14 -2.00 9.07 -3.87
CA GLY A 14 -1.63 10.37 -3.34
C GLY A 14 -2.13 11.49 -4.23
N LYS A 15 -1.72 12.72 -3.91
CA LYS A 15 -2.03 13.90 -4.71
C LYS A 15 -0.79 14.77 -4.85
N GLU A 16 -0.68 15.50 -5.96
CA GLU A 16 0.37 16.48 -6.15
C GLU A 16 0.41 17.54 -5.01
N GLY A 17 1.60 18.04 -4.67
CA GLY A 17 1.80 19.04 -3.62
C GLY A 17 1.62 18.54 -2.18
N CYS A 18 1.43 17.23 -1.97
CA CYS A 18 1.20 16.64 -0.65
C CYS A 18 2.51 16.23 0.05
N ALA A 19 2.92 16.97 1.07
CA ALA A 19 4.14 16.67 1.85
C ALA A 19 4.14 15.26 2.49
N LYS A 20 2.99 14.78 2.97
CA LYS A 20 2.84 13.42 3.52
C LYS A 20 3.03 12.35 2.43
N CYS A 21 2.55 12.62 1.22
CA CYS A 21 2.67 11.73 0.08
C CYS A 21 4.13 11.63 -0.39
N THR A 22 4.84 12.77 -0.44
CA THR A 22 6.29 12.81 -0.69
C THR A 22 7.05 12.00 0.36
N MET A 23 6.69 12.16 1.63
CA MET A 23 7.33 11.46 2.73
C MET A 23 7.08 9.94 2.66
N LEU A 24 5.85 9.48 2.42
CA LEU A 24 5.53 8.07 2.24
C LEU A 24 6.35 7.47 1.08
N ASN A 25 6.37 8.14 -0.07
CA ASN A 25 7.14 7.70 -1.23
C ASN A 25 8.62 7.57 -0.89
N ARG A 26 9.21 8.56 -0.21
CA ARG A 26 10.62 8.49 0.21
C ARG A 26 10.92 7.30 1.13
N ARG A 27 10.01 6.99 2.07
CA ARG A 27 10.14 5.84 2.98
C ARG A 27 10.05 4.53 2.21
N LEU A 28 9.06 4.42 1.32
CA LEU A 28 8.86 3.26 0.48
C LEU A 28 10.04 3.04 -0.47
N ASP A 29 10.49 4.07 -1.18
CA ASP A 29 11.62 3.98 -2.13
C ASP A 29 12.92 3.54 -1.45
N LYS A 30 13.14 3.98 -0.21
CA LYS A 30 14.27 3.49 0.59
C LYS A 30 14.16 1.98 0.85
N LEU A 31 13.01 1.50 1.30
CA LEU A 31 12.78 0.07 1.55
C LEU A 31 12.89 -0.74 0.25
N LEU A 32 12.25 -0.30 -0.83
CA LEU A 32 12.28 -0.98 -2.12
C LEU A 32 13.65 -1.02 -2.79
N SER A 33 14.64 -0.27 -2.28
CA SER A 33 16.04 -0.37 -2.73
C SER A 33 16.80 -1.56 -2.13
N GLU A 34 16.23 -2.23 -1.12
CA GLU A 34 16.82 -3.39 -0.47
C GLU A 34 16.54 -4.68 -1.26
N GLU A 35 17.55 -5.56 -1.39
CA GLU A 35 17.44 -6.79 -2.20
C GLU A 35 16.28 -7.70 -1.78
N ARG A 36 15.96 -7.76 -0.48
CA ARG A 36 14.83 -8.55 0.06
C ARG A 36 13.47 -8.13 -0.50
N PHE A 37 13.36 -6.91 -1.04
CA PHE A 37 12.13 -6.37 -1.64
C PHE A 37 12.22 -6.25 -3.16
N ALA A 38 13.19 -6.89 -3.81
CA ALA A 38 13.38 -6.81 -5.27
C ALA A 38 12.21 -7.35 -6.10
N SER A 39 11.29 -8.12 -5.50
CA SER A 39 10.07 -8.61 -6.15
C SER A 39 8.96 -7.55 -6.28
N PHE A 40 9.10 -6.42 -5.58
CA PHE A 40 8.11 -5.34 -5.60
C PHE A 40 8.42 -4.31 -6.68
N GLN A 41 7.35 -3.84 -7.32
CA GLN A 41 7.35 -2.64 -8.16
C GLN A 41 6.46 -1.58 -7.52
N LYS A 42 6.76 -0.30 -7.74
CA LYS A 42 5.93 0.81 -7.24
C LYS A 42 5.10 1.39 -8.38
N LYS A 43 3.81 1.63 -8.14
CA LYS A 43 2.91 2.38 -9.03
C LYS A 43 2.28 3.52 -8.26
N TYR A 44 2.46 4.76 -8.73
CA TYR A 44 1.86 5.94 -8.10
C TYR A 44 0.63 6.38 -8.87
N HIS A 45 -0.46 6.62 -8.14
CA HIS A 45 -1.75 7.06 -8.64
C HIS A 45 -2.04 8.45 -8.06
N ASP A 46 -2.01 9.48 -8.91
CA ASP A 46 -2.46 10.82 -8.52
C ASP A 46 -3.98 10.91 -8.60
N VAL A 47 -4.64 10.94 -7.44
CA VAL A 47 -6.11 10.98 -7.33
C VAL A 47 -6.72 12.29 -7.84
N MET A 48 -5.91 13.31 -8.10
CA MET A 48 -6.35 14.56 -8.72
C MET A 48 -6.44 14.46 -10.25
N THR A 49 -5.96 13.34 -10.82
CA THR A 49 -6.06 13.05 -12.25
C THR A 49 -7.08 11.95 -12.49
N GLU A 50 -7.74 11.95 -13.65
CA GLU A 50 -8.66 10.86 -14.02
C GLU A 50 -7.96 9.49 -13.98
N ALA A 51 -6.74 9.42 -14.49
CA ALA A 51 -5.94 8.20 -14.55
C ALA A 51 -5.63 7.61 -13.16
N GLY A 52 -5.46 8.43 -12.12
CA GLY A 52 -5.26 7.94 -10.75
C GLY A 52 -6.56 7.81 -9.95
N LEU A 53 -7.59 8.61 -10.27
CA LEU A 53 -8.89 8.54 -9.62
C LEU A 53 -9.64 7.24 -9.95
N VAL A 54 -9.54 6.74 -11.20
CA VAL A 54 -10.18 5.48 -11.60
C VAL A 54 -9.67 4.29 -10.76
N PRO A 55 -8.34 4.02 -10.66
CA PRO A 55 -7.81 2.99 -9.76
C PRO A 55 -8.20 3.19 -8.29
N PHE A 56 -8.25 4.43 -7.81
CA PHE A 56 -8.65 4.75 -6.44
C PHE A 56 -10.11 4.32 -6.18
N CYS A 57 -11.03 4.66 -7.09
CA CYS A 57 -12.43 4.26 -6.99
C CYS A 57 -12.61 2.73 -7.10
N LEU A 58 -11.84 2.08 -7.97
CA LEU A 58 -11.87 0.62 -8.15
C LEU A 58 -11.33 -0.13 -6.92
N ALA A 59 -10.47 0.49 -6.11
CA ALA A 59 -9.97 -0.13 -4.88
C ALA A 59 -11.06 -0.32 -3.81
N GLN A 60 -12.16 0.46 -3.85
CA GLN A 60 -13.37 0.34 -3.02
C GLN A 60 -13.20 0.32 -1.48
N CYS A 61 -11.98 0.41 -0.97
CA CYS A 61 -11.65 0.30 0.46
C CYS A 61 -10.91 1.52 1.03
N LEU A 62 -10.53 2.48 0.18
CA LEU A 62 -9.75 3.65 0.57
C LEU A 62 -10.67 4.84 0.87
N ASN A 63 -10.38 5.54 1.97
CA ASN A 63 -11.11 6.76 2.32
C ASN A 63 -10.43 7.99 1.68
N PRO A 64 -11.13 8.81 0.87
CA PRO A 64 -10.57 10.04 0.26
C PRO A 64 -10.01 11.05 1.26
N SER A 65 -10.48 11.04 2.51
CA SER A 65 -9.96 11.89 3.58
C SER A 65 -8.71 11.31 4.26
N ARG A 66 -8.27 10.10 3.90
CA ARG A 66 -7.15 9.37 4.53
C ARG A 66 -5.98 9.09 3.58
N ILE A 67 -5.80 9.94 2.57
CA ILE A 67 -4.64 9.91 1.67
C ILE A 67 -3.44 10.69 2.27
N PRO A 68 -2.19 10.25 2.05
CA PRO A 68 -1.78 9.14 1.18
C PRO A 68 -2.15 7.75 1.71
N ALA A 69 -2.29 6.79 0.79
CA ALA A 69 -2.58 5.39 1.08
C ALA A 69 -1.77 4.47 0.18
N MET A 70 -1.66 3.19 0.53
CA MET A 70 -1.04 2.17 -0.30
C MET A 70 -1.77 0.83 -0.20
N LEU A 71 -1.77 0.07 -1.29
CA LEU A 71 -2.28 -1.29 -1.40
C LEU A 71 -1.25 -2.18 -2.08
N ILE A 72 -1.23 -3.47 -1.73
CA ILE A 72 -0.41 -4.46 -2.43
C ILE A 72 -1.29 -5.25 -3.41
N SER A 73 -0.85 -5.36 -4.65
CA SER A 73 -1.41 -6.31 -5.63
C SER A 73 -0.38 -7.34 -6.06
N ARG A 74 -0.88 -8.49 -6.51
CA ARG A 74 -0.12 -9.52 -7.20
C ARG A 74 -0.41 -9.44 -8.69
N VAL A 75 0.64 -9.55 -9.50
CA VAL A 75 0.54 -9.67 -10.96
C VAL A 75 0.67 -11.13 -11.37
N PHE A 76 -0.34 -11.63 -12.08
CA PHE A 76 -0.33 -12.96 -12.67
C PHE A 76 0.34 -12.98 -14.05
N LYS A 77 0.62 -14.17 -14.57
CA LYS A 77 1.33 -14.35 -15.85
C LYS A 77 0.58 -13.79 -17.05
N ASP A 78 -0.74 -13.73 -16.98
CA ASP A 78 -1.61 -13.14 -18.00
C ASP A 78 -1.65 -11.60 -17.91
N GLY A 79 -0.93 -11.01 -16.95
CA GLY A 79 -0.88 -9.56 -16.72
C GLY A 79 -2.03 -9.04 -15.86
N SER A 80 -2.94 -9.89 -15.41
CA SER A 80 -3.99 -9.48 -14.48
C SER A 80 -3.41 -9.11 -13.11
N GLU A 81 -4.00 -8.10 -12.48
CA GLU A 81 -3.62 -7.63 -11.15
C GLU A 81 -4.76 -7.92 -10.16
N GLU A 82 -4.43 -8.45 -8.99
CA GLU A 82 -5.38 -8.68 -7.89
C GLU A 82 -4.83 -8.13 -6.57
N TYR A 83 -5.64 -7.39 -5.81
CA TYR A 83 -5.24 -6.91 -4.50
C TYR A 83 -5.10 -8.07 -3.51
N LEU A 84 -3.99 -8.08 -2.77
CA LEU A 84 -3.79 -9.08 -1.73
C LEU A 84 -4.80 -8.87 -0.60
N PRO A 85 -5.55 -9.90 -0.18
CA PRO A 85 -6.45 -9.79 0.96
C PRO A 85 -5.65 -9.56 2.25
N ASN A 86 -6.24 -8.85 3.21
CA ASN A 86 -5.67 -8.77 4.54
C ASN A 86 -5.93 -10.12 5.26
N PRO A 87 -4.89 -10.90 5.63
CA PRO A 87 -5.07 -12.18 6.31
C PRO A 87 -5.60 -12.02 7.75
N ASP A 88 -5.44 -10.83 8.34
CA ASP A 88 -5.82 -10.52 9.72
C ASP A 88 -7.04 -9.56 9.77
N ALA A 89 -7.99 -9.71 8.84
CA ALA A 89 -9.16 -8.84 8.75
C ALA A 89 -9.94 -8.82 10.09
N GLY A 90 -10.13 -7.62 10.65
CA GLY A 90 -10.83 -7.43 11.93
C GLY A 90 -9.96 -7.61 13.18
N CYS A 91 -8.70 -7.99 13.05
CA CYS A 91 -7.75 -8.05 14.17
C CYS A 91 -7.09 -6.68 14.41
N LYS A 92 -6.74 -6.40 15.67
CA LYS A 92 -5.89 -5.25 16.00
C LYS A 92 -4.46 -5.53 15.54
N ASP A 93 -3.85 -4.55 14.87
CA ASP A 93 -2.45 -4.59 14.47
C ASP A 93 -1.64 -3.65 15.38
N GLU A 94 -0.69 -4.19 16.14
CA GLU A 94 0.13 -3.41 17.09
C GLU A 94 1.04 -2.38 16.38
N VAL A 95 1.48 -2.68 15.16
CA VAL A 95 2.41 -1.84 14.38
C VAL A 95 1.63 -0.81 13.57
N CYS A 96 0.63 -1.26 12.82
CA CYS A 96 -0.10 -0.44 11.87
C CYS A 96 -1.37 0.21 12.44
N LYS A 97 -1.91 -0.30 13.55
CA LYS A 97 -3.10 0.21 14.23
C LYS A 97 -4.23 0.51 13.24
N ASP A 98 -4.92 1.63 13.40
CA ASP A 98 -6.03 2.08 12.56
C ASP A 98 -5.62 2.50 11.14
N SER A 99 -4.33 2.50 10.82
CA SER A 99 -3.86 2.74 9.46
C SER A 99 -3.96 1.48 8.58
N LYS A 100 -3.99 0.26 9.15
CA LYS A 100 -4.14 -0.97 8.37
C LYS A 100 -5.55 -1.08 7.80
N LEU A 101 -5.65 -1.44 6.52
CA LEU A 101 -6.93 -1.65 5.87
C LEU A 101 -7.54 -3.00 6.27
N CYS A 102 -8.85 -3.02 6.49
CA CYS A 102 -9.54 -4.23 6.95
C CYS A 102 -9.62 -5.31 5.85
N GLN A 103 -9.95 -4.92 4.61
CA GLN A 103 -10.24 -5.86 3.51
C GLN A 103 -8.98 -6.33 2.78
N TYR A 104 -8.09 -5.41 2.44
CA TYR A 104 -6.91 -5.67 1.62
C TYR A 104 -5.64 -5.31 2.38
N LEU A 105 -4.53 -5.93 1.98
CA LEU A 105 -3.23 -5.66 2.56
C LEU A 105 -2.73 -4.29 2.09
N GLY A 106 -2.71 -3.34 3.02
CA GLY A 106 -2.34 -1.96 2.74
C GLY A 106 -2.56 -1.03 3.92
N LEU A 107 -2.23 0.24 3.68
CA LEU A 107 -2.28 1.32 4.68
C LEU A 107 -3.05 2.51 4.14
N GLN A 108 -3.72 3.23 5.01
CA GLN A 108 -4.18 4.59 4.76
C GLN A 108 -3.79 5.49 5.93
N THR A 109 -3.63 6.78 5.66
CA THR A 109 -3.20 7.74 6.68
C THR A 109 -4.25 7.85 7.77
N ASP A 110 -3.88 7.60 9.02
CA ASP A 110 -4.72 7.90 10.18
C ASP A 110 -4.53 9.34 10.66
N TYR A 111 -5.55 10.18 10.46
CA TYR A 111 -5.58 11.57 10.92
C TYR A 111 -6.16 11.75 12.32
N SER A 112 -6.43 10.66 13.05
CA SER A 112 -6.77 10.72 14.47
C SER A 112 -5.63 11.34 15.31
N GLU A 113 -5.95 11.72 16.55
CA GLU A 113 -4.95 12.18 17.52
C GLU A 113 -3.86 11.12 17.80
N GLU A 114 -4.21 9.83 17.71
CA GLU A 114 -3.28 8.73 17.92
C GLU A 114 -2.36 8.52 16.70
N GLY A 115 -2.91 8.56 15.49
CA GLY A 115 -2.19 8.33 14.24
C GLY A 115 -1.40 9.52 13.72
N LYS A 116 -1.78 10.76 14.10
CA LYS A 116 -1.10 12.03 13.79
C LYS A 116 -0.86 12.30 12.30
N GLY A 117 -1.52 11.56 11.42
CA GLY A 117 -1.35 11.62 9.98
C GLY A 117 -0.01 11.06 9.49
N ILE A 118 0.57 10.07 10.17
CA ILE A 118 1.92 9.56 9.85
C ILE A 118 1.88 8.06 9.56
N ILE A 119 2.34 7.67 8.37
CA ILE A 119 2.66 6.27 8.03
C ILE A 119 4.17 6.06 8.21
N THR A 120 4.59 5.35 9.26
CA THR A 120 6.01 5.15 9.63
C THR A 120 6.72 4.14 8.72
N PRO A 121 8.07 4.12 8.68
CA PRO A 121 8.82 3.10 7.95
C PRO A 121 8.50 1.68 8.41
N GLU A 122 8.34 1.48 9.73
CA GLU A 122 8.01 0.18 10.35
C GLU A 122 6.66 -0.36 9.87
N MET A 123 5.66 0.53 9.71
CA MET A 123 4.35 0.14 9.16
C MET A 123 4.47 -0.32 7.70
N VAL A 124 5.22 0.42 6.88
CA VAL A 124 5.43 0.06 5.47
C VAL A 124 6.17 -1.28 5.38
N GLU A 125 7.25 -1.45 6.15
CA GLU A 125 8.02 -2.69 6.21
C GLU A 125 7.18 -3.88 6.67
N SER A 126 6.34 -3.71 7.69
CA SER A 126 5.41 -4.76 8.18
C SER A 126 4.50 -5.26 7.06
N ILE A 127 3.94 -4.35 6.27
CA ILE A 127 3.05 -4.69 5.14
C ILE A 127 3.81 -5.38 4.01
N LEU A 128 5.02 -4.93 3.67
CA LEU A 128 5.85 -5.57 2.64
C LEU A 128 6.28 -6.98 3.06
N ASN A 129 6.70 -7.16 4.32
CA ASN A 129 7.05 -8.47 4.86
C ASN A 129 5.84 -9.41 4.85
N GLN A 130 4.66 -8.94 5.27
CA GLN A 130 3.44 -9.74 5.22
C GLN A 130 3.09 -10.15 3.78
N ALA A 131 3.23 -9.26 2.81
CA ALA A 131 2.99 -9.56 1.40
C ALA A 131 3.94 -10.63 0.83
N LEU A 132 5.19 -10.74 1.31
CA LEU A 132 6.12 -11.80 0.89
C LEU A 132 5.76 -13.19 1.43
N THR A 133 4.86 -13.27 2.43
CA THR A 133 4.43 -14.55 3.03
C THR A 133 3.12 -15.08 2.44
N LEU A 134 2.45 -14.31 1.58
CA LEU A 134 1.19 -14.64 0.92
C LEU A 134 1.43 -15.07 -0.53
#